data_AF-A0A7Y0IFX9-F1
#
_entry.id   AF-A0A7Y0IFX9-F1
#
_cell.length_a   1.000
_cell.length_b   1.000
_cell.length_c   1.000
_cell.angle_alpha   90.00
_cell.angle_beta   90.00
_cell.angle_gamma   90.00
#
_symmetry.space_group_name_H-M   'P 1'
#
loop_
_entity.id
_entity.type
_entity.pdbx_description
1 polymer ?
#
loop_
_entity_poly.entity_id
_entity_poly.type
_entity_poly.pdbx_seq_one_letter_code
_entity_poly.pdbx_strand_id
1 'polypeptide(L)'
;MIRKLLIPLLLSGSITSTVYAQECEKLLSDGLYSFTKMTNTNSFSHDLRTYYLSETFKSDMKSGKWGASLTIPIKGVPFSIGANDSEDKYTELKTKLLSITELNIGAENAQMLLQSVPNTNLYEAYVNCVTKNGQNNLYGFIQGTNVETEDAVVFTIHYRPSSPGDSMPKVTSFNVYPTSALLSGKLDVGESLKGFTTLVTCKRPANEDVILTIQTDRGSFSSKASAQDNMTSTKEFPIGTIITSYLNYEQFNTVTKNHDKSPGGIFTSNKSKWAPCDGRPVPNSKFQILTSQINVPDLRGMFVRGLNIFDPYQPVPAVTKEKSDPDTRVVGGYQSDSFQGHKHLDKDNVGVLISEKQAPNTPRQRYTVEGTAAINTEGRIPAGYGDPRISTETRPKNISVYYYIKIN
;
A
#
# COMPACT_ATOMS: atom_id res chain seq x y z
N MET A 1 -44.47 19.61 64.44
CA MET A 1 -44.01 20.33 63.23
C MET A 1 -42.78 19.62 62.69
N ILE A 2 -42.94 18.79 61.65
CA ILE A 2 -41.83 18.10 60.96
C ILE A 2 -41.76 18.71 59.56
N ARG A 3 -40.72 19.51 59.30
CA ARG A 3 -40.45 20.08 57.97
C ARG A 3 -39.82 19.01 57.09
N LYS A 4 -40.54 18.60 56.04
CA LYS A 4 -39.99 17.80 54.93
C LYS A 4 -39.03 18.68 54.12
N LEU A 5 -37.76 18.26 54.06
CA LEU A 5 -36.74 18.82 53.18
C LEU A 5 -36.83 18.07 51.83
N LEU A 6 -37.29 18.75 50.79
CA LEU A 6 -37.26 18.25 49.41
C LEU A 6 -35.88 18.57 48.83
N ILE A 7 -35.10 17.53 48.50
CA ILE A 7 -33.87 17.63 47.72
C ILE A 7 -34.25 17.37 46.25
N PRO A 8 -34.05 18.32 45.32
CA PRO A 8 -34.23 18.04 43.90
C PRO A 8 -33.02 17.25 43.39
N LEU A 9 -33.27 16.02 42.95
CA LEU A 9 -32.29 15.17 42.29
C LEU A 9 -32.04 15.74 40.87
N LEU A 10 -30.87 16.33 40.65
CA LEU A 10 -30.39 16.81 39.36
C LEU A 10 -30.12 15.64 38.41
N LEU A 11 -31.13 15.21 37.65
CA LEU A 11 -30.94 14.44 36.40
C LEU A 11 -30.58 15.44 35.28
N SER A 12 -29.29 15.74 35.08
CA SER A 12 -28.84 16.51 33.91
C SER A 12 -27.57 15.98 33.23
N GLY A 13 -27.09 14.79 33.62
CA GLY A 13 -25.81 14.24 33.16
C GLY A 13 -25.83 13.31 31.94
N SER A 14 -26.99 12.92 31.39
CA SER A 14 -27.04 11.75 30.48
C SER A 14 -27.44 12.04 29.02
N ILE A 15 -27.69 13.30 28.64
CA ILE A 15 -28.20 13.62 27.30
C ILE A 15 -27.07 13.84 26.28
N THR A 16 -25.86 14.22 26.71
CA THR A 16 -24.78 14.54 25.78
C THR A 16 -24.06 13.30 25.23
N SER A 17 -24.03 12.18 25.95
CA SER A 17 -23.33 10.97 25.48
C SER A 17 -24.07 10.23 24.36
N THR A 18 -25.40 10.33 24.30
CA THR A 18 -26.23 9.58 23.33
C THR A 18 -26.15 10.15 21.92
N VAL A 19 -26.03 11.47 21.76
CA VAL A 19 -25.99 12.13 20.44
C VAL A 19 -24.69 11.79 19.69
N TYR A 20 -23.54 11.72 20.37
CA TYR A 20 -22.26 11.41 19.73
C TYR A 20 -22.08 9.94 19.37
N ALA A 21 -22.72 9.03 20.11
CA ALA A 21 -22.75 7.61 19.76
C ALA A 21 -23.47 7.39 18.41
N GLN A 22 -24.56 8.13 18.20
CA GLN A 22 -25.38 8.05 16.99
C GLN A 22 -24.63 8.48 15.71
N GLU A 23 -23.64 9.37 15.81
CA GLU A 23 -22.86 9.83 14.65
C GLU A 23 -21.80 8.82 14.19
N CYS A 24 -21.13 8.11 15.12
CA CYS A 24 -20.19 7.05 14.75
C CYS A 24 -20.92 5.82 14.18
N GLU A 25 -22.14 5.54 14.65
CA GLU A 25 -23.02 4.51 14.09
C GLU A 25 -23.39 4.82 12.64
N LYS A 26 -23.62 6.09 12.29
CA LYS A 26 -23.90 6.49 10.91
C LYS A 26 -22.69 6.30 9.99
N LEU A 27 -21.49 6.65 10.45
CA LEU A 27 -20.24 6.39 9.70
C LEU A 27 -20.10 4.89 9.39
N LEU A 28 -20.39 4.05 10.38
CA LEU A 28 -20.37 2.61 10.24
C LEU A 28 -21.43 2.12 9.25
N SER A 29 -22.67 2.59 9.36
CA SER A 29 -23.75 2.17 8.45
C SER A 29 -23.44 2.53 7.01
N ASP A 30 -23.04 3.77 6.75
CA ASP A 30 -22.76 4.26 5.40
C ASP A 30 -21.56 3.52 4.78
N GLY A 31 -20.51 3.27 5.58
CA GLY A 31 -19.35 2.50 5.16
C GLY A 31 -19.71 1.05 4.81
N LEU A 32 -20.58 0.41 5.60
CA LEU A 32 -21.02 -0.96 5.34
C LEU A 32 -21.96 -1.05 4.15
N TYR A 33 -22.92 -0.12 3.97
CA TYR A 33 -23.74 -0.05 2.76
C TYR A 33 -22.88 0.04 1.50
N SER A 34 -21.85 0.91 1.52
CA SER A 34 -20.92 1.03 0.39
C SER A 34 -20.12 -0.25 0.16
N PHE A 35 -19.67 -0.91 1.22
CA PHE A 35 -18.83 -2.11 1.14
C PHE A 35 -19.61 -3.33 0.62
N THR A 36 -20.82 -3.53 1.13
CA THR A 36 -21.67 -4.68 0.79
C THR A 36 -22.53 -4.44 -0.45
N LYS A 37 -22.66 -3.19 -0.90
CA LYS A 37 -23.62 -2.75 -1.92
C LYS A 37 -25.08 -3.04 -1.54
N MET A 38 -25.37 -3.05 -0.24
CA MET A 38 -26.75 -3.14 0.27
C MET A 38 -27.55 -1.91 -0.15
N THR A 39 -28.82 -2.10 -0.45
CA THR A 39 -29.78 -1.00 -0.63
C THR A 39 -30.32 -0.56 0.72
N ASN A 40 -30.33 0.75 0.97
CA ASN A 40 -30.95 1.34 2.15
C ASN A 40 -32.49 1.34 1.98
N THR A 41 -33.16 0.35 2.57
CA THR A 41 -34.62 0.16 2.43
C THR A 41 -35.39 0.35 3.73
N ASN A 42 -34.77 0.05 4.88
CA ASN A 42 -35.37 0.15 6.21
C ASN A 42 -34.32 0.67 7.22
N SER A 43 -34.30 0.10 8.43
CA SER A 43 -33.22 0.34 9.40
C SER A 43 -31.95 -0.37 8.96
N PHE A 44 -30.78 0.19 9.32
CA PHE A 44 -29.49 -0.44 9.05
C PHE A 44 -29.41 -1.88 9.59
N SER A 45 -29.93 -2.11 10.79
CA SER A 45 -30.03 -3.44 11.41
C SER A 45 -30.90 -4.42 10.61
N HIS A 46 -32.01 -3.95 10.03
CA HIS A 46 -32.89 -4.76 9.20
C HIS A 46 -32.22 -5.09 7.86
N ASP A 47 -31.60 -4.10 7.21
CA ASP A 47 -30.95 -4.28 5.92
C ASP A 47 -29.73 -5.19 6.02
N LEU A 48 -28.91 -5.04 7.08
CA LEU A 48 -27.77 -5.92 7.33
C LEU A 48 -28.22 -7.36 7.61
N ARG A 49 -29.30 -7.54 8.37
CA ARG A 49 -29.91 -8.87 8.57
C ARG A 49 -30.35 -9.48 7.25
N THR A 50 -31.03 -8.70 6.42
CA THR A 50 -31.52 -9.14 5.10
C THR A 50 -30.38 -9.55 4.20
N TYR A 51 -29.27 -8.79 4.22
CA TYR A 51 -28.05 -9.16 3.52
C TYR A 51 -27.46 -10.47 4.05
N TYR A 52 -27.35 -10.68 5.36
CA TYR A 52 -26.85 -11.94 5.91
C TYR A 52 -27.74 -13.16 5.60
N LEU A 53 -29.02 -12.95 5.30
CA LEU A 53 -29.94 -13.99 4.84
C LEU A 53 -29.81 -14.30 3.32
N SER A 54 -29.04 -13.50 2.57
CA SER A 54 -28.94 -13.58 1.11
C SER A 54 -27.84 -14.52 0.62
N GLU A 55 -28.00 -15.04 -0.60
CA GLU A 55 -26.94 -15.79 -1.29
C GLU A 55 -25.73 -14.91 -1.63
N THR A 56 -25.94 -13.59 -1.80
CA THR A 56 -24.86 -12.62 -2.01
C THR A 56 -23.89 -12.62 -0.84
N PHE A 57 -24.39 -12.61 0.41
CA PHE A 57 -23.54 -12.67 1.59
C PHE A 57 -22.71 -13.95 1.63
N LYS A 58 -23.34 -15.10 1.36
CA LYS A 58 -22.64 -16.39 1.30
C LYS A 58 -21.54 -16.41 0.23
N SER A 59 -21.81 -15.84 -0.95
CA SER A 59 -20.81 -15.69 -2.01
C SER A 59 -19.66 -14.76 -1.59
N ASP A 60 -19.99 -13.63 -0.97
CA ASP A 60 -19.03 -12.66 -0.44
C ASP A 60 -18.14 -13.29 0.66
N MET A 61 -18.70 -14.11 1.55
CA MET A 61 -17.93 -14.86 2.55
C MET A 61 -17.00 -15.90 1.92
N LYS A 62 -17.50 -16.74 1.00
CA LYS A 62 -16.69 -17.77 0.34
C LYS A 62 -15.57 -17.21 -0.54
N SER A 63 -15.77 -16.01 -1.10
CA SER A 63 -14.73 -15.29 -1.85
C SER A 63 -13.72 -14.55 -0.97
N GLY A 64 -13.87 -14.60 0.36
CA GLY A 64 -12.97 -13.97 1.32
C GLY A 64 -13.13 -12.45 1.44
N LYS A 65 -14.24 -11.88 0.94
CA LYS A 65 -14.50 -10.44 1.01
C LYS A 65 -14.57 -9.93 2.45
N TRP A 66 -15.07 -10.76 3.36
CA TRP A 66 -15.15 -10.50 4.81
C TRP A 66 -13.95 -11.08 5.59
N GLY A 67 -12.82 -11.31 4.93
CA GLY A 67 -11.66 -11.94 5.56
C GLY A 67 -11.85 -13.42 5.83
N ALA A 68 -11.12 -13.95 6.83
CA ALA A 68 -11.12 -15.38 7.14
C ALA A 68 -12.42 -15.83 7.86
N SER A 69 -12.95 -14.97 8.73
CA SER A 69 -14.19 -15.21 9.48
C SER A 69 -14.86 -13.90 9.89
N LEU A 70 -16.19 -13.96 10.04
CA LEU A 70 -17.07 -12.91 10.51
C LEU A 70 -17.83 -13.42 11.73
N THR A 71 -17.92 -12.61 12.78
CA THR A 71 -18.71 -12.93 13.97
C THR A 71 -19.94 -12.02 14.04
N ILE A 72 -21.12 -12.62 14.07
CA ILE A 72 -22.42 -11.94 14.06
C ILE A 72 -23.09 -12.16 15.41
N PRO A 73 -23.41 -11.11 16.17
CA PRO A 73 -24.15 -11.26 17.42
C PRO A 73 -25.64 -11.49 17.14
N ILE A 74 -26.15 -12.65 17.54
CA ILE A 74 -27.57 -13.01 17.39
C ILE A 74 -28.15 -13.22 18.78
N LYS A 75 -29.10 -12.35 19.19
CA LYS A 75 -29.67 -12.34 20.55
C LYS A 75 -28.60 -12.26 21.66
N GLY A 76 -27.51 -11.52 21.40
CA GLY A 76 -26.38 -11.38 22.33
C GLY A 76 -25.42 -12.57 22.35
N VAL A 77 -25.66 -13.62 21.56
CA VAL A 77 -24.76 -14.77 21.42
C VAL A 77 -23.96 -14.63 20.13
N PRO A 78 -22.62 -14.57 20.18
CA PRO A 78 -21.78 -14.53 18.99
C PRO A 78 -21.93 -15.80 18.14
N PHE A 79 -22.10 -15.64 16.82
CA PHE A 79 -22.08 -16.71 15.84
C PHE A 79 -21.00 -16.43 14.80
N SER A 80 -19.99 -17.31 14.70
CA SER A 80 -18.89 -17.12 13.76
C SER A 80 -19.07 -17.96 12.49
N ILE A 81 -18.91 -17.32 11.33
CA ILE A 81 -18.98 -17.92 9.99
C ILE A 81 -17.72 -17.55 9.21
N GLY A 82 -17.18 -18.48 8.41
CA GLY A 82 -15.95 -18.32 7.65
C GLY A 82 -16.06 -18.75 6.20
N ALA A 83 -15.05 -18.39 5.40
CA ALA A 83 -15.02 -18.70 3.96
C ALA A 83 -15.06 -20.21 3.66
N ASN A 84 -14.50 -21.03 4.56
CA ASN A 84 -14.40 -22.48 4.43
C ASN A 84 -15.48 -23.26 5.20
N ASP A 85 -16.47 -22.58 5.77
CA ASP A 85 -17.53 -23.24 6.54
C ASP A 85 -18.51 -24.01 5.64
N SER A 86 -19.10 -25.07 6.21
CA SER A 86 -20.04 -25.95 5.52
C SER A 86 -21.39 -25.29 5.24
N GLU A 87 -22.12 -25.82 4.26
CA GLU A 87 -23.50 -25.42 3.93
C GLU A 87 -24.45 -25.52 5.13
N ASP A 88 -24.25 -26.54 5.98
CA ASP A 88 -25.03 -26.72 7.20
C ASP A 88 -24.85 -25.54 8.17
N LYS A 89 -23.64 -24.98 8.26
CA LYS A 89 -23.35 -23.84 9.13
C LYS A 89 -23.95 -22.53 8.61
N TYR A 90 -24.01 -22.34 7.29
CA TYR A 90 -24.78 -21.25 6.68
C TYR A 90 -26.29 -21.41 6.92
N THR A 91 -26.79 -22.65 6.86
CA THR A 91 -28.20 -22.96 7.15
C THR A 91 -28.53 -22.70 8.62
N GLU A 92 -27.63 -23.03 9.54
CA GLU A 92 -27.75 -22.71 10.96
C GLU A 92 -27.81 -21.20 11.19
N LEU A 93 -26.89 -20.44 10.57
CA LEU A 93 -26.88 -18.98 10.62
C LEU A 93 -28.23 -18.41 10.14
N LYS A 94 -28.71 -18.86 8.98
CA LYS A 94 -29.99 -18.43 8.40
C LYS A 94 -31.14 -18.70 9.36
N THR A 95 -31.18 -19.89 9.95
CA THR A 95 -32.21 -20.27 10.93
C THR A 95 -32.20 -19.35 12.15
N LYS A 96 -31.01 -19.05 12.69
CA LYS A 96 -30.86 -18.13 13.83
C LYS A 96 -31.28 -16.70 13.48
N LEU A 97 -30.93 -16.20 12.28
CA LEU A 97 -31.31 -14.86 11.80
C LEU A 97 -32.81 -14.73 11.49
N LEU A 98 -33.46 -15.79 11.02
CA LEU A 98 -34.92 -15.82 10.82
C LEU A 98 -35.67 -15.76 12.16
N SER A 99 -35.05 -16.18 13.27
CA SER A 99 -35.64 -16.12 14.63
C SER A 99 -35.62 -14.73 15.28
N ILE A 100 -35.07 -13.72 14.60
CA ILE A 100 -35.06 -12.31 15.00
C ILE A 100 -35.66 -11.45 13.90
N THR A 101 -36.22 -10.31 14.26
CA THR A 101 -36.73 -9.30 13.32
C THR A 101 -35.63 -8.34 12.87
N GLU A 102 -34.75 -7.94 13.79
CA GLU A 102 -33.63 -7.02 13.55
C GLU A 102 -32.38 -7.44 14.33
N LEU A 103 -31.20 -7.08 13.80
CA LEU A 103 -29.92 -7.26 14.51
C LEU A 103 -29.72 -6.17 15.57
N ASN A 104 -29.20 -6.55 16.73
CA ASN A 104 -28.79 -5.60 17.75
C ASN A 104 -27.29 -5.27 17.60
N ILE A 105 -26.99 -4.20 16.88
CA ILE A 105 -25.63 -3.71 16.65
C ILE A 105 -25.37 -2.55 17.61
N GLY A 106 -25.14 -2.85 18.88
CA GLY A 106 -24.62 -1.88 19.84
C GLY A 106 -23.14 -1.55 19.55
N ALA A 107 -22.63 -0.47 20.15
CA ALA A 107 -21.24 -0.04 19.99
C ALA A 107 -20.21 -1.13 20.32
N GLU A 108 -20.50 -1.98 21.32
CA GLU A 108 -19.69 -3.15 21.72
C GLU A 108 -19.64 -4.25 20.64
N ASN A 109 -20.73 -4.42 19.90
CA ASN A 109 -20.88 -5.41 18.85
C ASN A 109 -20.34 -4.93 17.50
N ALA A 110 -20.44 -3.62 17.24
CA ALA A 110 -19.90 -2.97 16.06
C ALA A 110 -18.37 -3.17 15.93
N GLN A 111 -17.65 -3.11 17.05
CA GLN A 111 -16.21 -3.31 17.04
C GLN A 111 -15.82 -4.74 16.61
N MET A 112 -16.54 -5.76 17.11
CA MET A 112 -16.32 -7.15 16.71
C MET A 112 -16.63 -7.37 15.22
N LEU A 113 -17.70 -6.75 14.71
CA LEU A 113 -18.08 -6.82 13.31
C LEU A 113 -16.98 -6.23 12.40
N LEU A 114 -16.43 -5.09 12.79
CA LEU A 114 -15.45 -4.36 11.99
C LEU A 114 -14.06 -5.02 11.98
N GLN A 115 -13.69 -5.71 13.05
CA GLN A 115 -12.42 -6.47 13.09
C GLN A 115 -12.34 -7.55 12.00
N SER A 116 -13.49 -8.07 11.57
CA SER A 116 -13.57 -9.00 10.45
C SER A 116 -13.61 -8.33 9.07
N VAL A 117 -13.85 -7.02 8.97
CA VAL A 117 -13.87 -6.33 7.67
C VAL A 117 -12.42 -6.04 7.25
N PRO A 118 -11.92 -6.56 6.10
CA PRO A 118 -10.55 -6.30 5.65
C PRO A 118 -10.26 -4.84 5.29
N ASN A 119 -11.29 -3.99 5.24
CA ASN A 119 -11.17 -2.56 5.03
C ASN A 119 -10.68 -1.87 6.32
N THR A 120 -9.36 -1.83 6.48
CA THR A 120 -8.67 -1.18 7.61
C THR A 120 -9.09 0.28 7.76
N ASN A 121 -9.36 0.98 6.66
CA ASN A 121 -9.71 2.40 6.69
C ASN A 121 -11.06 2.66 7.37
N LEU A 122 -12.08 1.81 7.12
CA LEU A 122 -13.39 1.99 7.76
C LEU A 122 -13.32 1.68 9.26
N TYR A 123 -12.61 0.61 9.64
CA TYR A 123 -12.41 0.26 11.05
C TYR A 123 -11.63 1.35 11.79
N GLU A 124 -10.50 1.80 11.25
CA GLU A 124 -9.70 2.89 11.81
C GLU A 124 -10.53 4.17 11.93
N ALA A 125 -11.36 4.49 10.92
CA ALA A 125 -12.23 5.65 10.95
C ALA A 125 -13.25 5.58 12.09
N TYR A 126 -13.90 4.42 12.28
CA TYR A 126 -14.85 4.20 13.36
C TYR A 126 -14.17 4.24 14.74
N VAL A 127 -13.04 3.54 14.94
CA VAL A 127 -12.31 3.53 16.22
C VAL A 127 -11.83 4.92 16.59
N ASN A 128 -11.33 5.69 15.62
CA ASN A 128 -10.96 7.09 15.82
C ASN A 128 -12.17 7.96 16.19
N CYS A 129 -13.34 7.74 15.56
CA CYS A 129 -14.58 8.43 15.90
C CYS A 129 -14.97 8.17 17.36
N VAL A 130 -15.04 6.90 17.76
CA VAL A 130 -15.39 6.48 19.13
C VAL A 130 -14.40 7.04 20.15
N THR A 131 -13.10 6.94 19.86
CA THR A 131 -12.04 7.39 20.77
C THR A 131 -12.04 8.91 20.96
N LYS A 132 -12.18 9.68 19.87
CA LYS A 132 -12.29 11.14 19.93
C LYS A 132 -13.56 11.58 20.65
N ASN A 133 -14.67 10.88 20.43
CA ASN A 133 -15.93 11.17 21.12
C ASN A 133 -15.87 10.80 22.61
N GLY A 134 -15.08 9.81 23.02
CA GLY A 134 -14.85 9.45 24.42
C GLY A 134 -13.94 10.41 25.21
N GLN A 135 -13.25 11.35 24.55
CA GLN A 135 -12.41 12.34 25.23
C GLN A 135 -13.26 13.52 25.71
N ASN A 136 -13.55 13.57 27.03
CA ASN A 136 -14.46 14.53 27.66
C ASN A 136 -14.00 16.01 27.62
N ASN A 137 -12.77 16.30 27.19
CA ASN A 137 -12.16 17.64 27.29
C ASN A 137 -11.96 18.35 25.94
N LEU A 138 -12.37 17.76 24.82
CA LEU A 138 -12.23 18.38 23.50
C LEU A 138 -13.50 19.13 23.13
N TYR A 139 -13.44 20.45 23.11
CA TYR A 139 -14.49 21.35 22.60
C TYR A 139 -14.03 22.02 21.30
N GLY A 140 -14.98 22.52 20.50
CA GLY A 140 -14.69 23.14 19.20
C GLY A 140 -14.65 22.13 18.05
N PHE A 141 -13.89 22.45 17.01
CA PHE A 141 -13.76 21.58 15.84
C PHE A 141 -12.81 20.41 16.11
N ILE A 142 -13.29 19.21 15.81
CA ILE A 142 -12.55 17.96 15.93
C ILE A 142 -12.48 17.35 14.53
N GLN A 143 -11.25 17.11 14.04
CA GLN A 143 -11.04 16.45 12.77
C GLN A 143 -11.50 14.99 12.86
N GLY A 144 -12.49 14.61 12.05
CA GLY A 144 -12.83 13.21 11.83
C GLY A 144 -11.79 12.52 10.94
N THR A 145 -11.98 11.22 10.70
CA THR A 145 -11.11 10.51 9.75
C THR A 145 -11.56 10.86 8.33
N ASN A 146 -10.62 11.31 7.49
CA ASN A 146 -10.89 11.51 6.07
C ASN A 146 -11.08 10.13 5.41
N VAL A 147 -12.16 9.96 4.65
CA VAL A 147 -12.33 8.75 3.82
C VAL A 147 -11.75 9.05 2.45
N GLU A 148 -10.57 8.51 2.18
CA GLU A 148 -9.85 8.73 0.92
C GLU A 148 -10.01 7.50 0.01
N THR A 149 -10.55 7.73 -1.19
CA THR A 149 -10.61 6.74 -2.27
C THR A 149 -9.67 7.15 -3.41
N GLU A 150 -9.68 6.42 -4.52
CA GLU A 150 -8.90 6.81 -5.69
C GLU A 150 -9.43 8.11 -6.32
N ASP A 151 -10.75 8.29 -6.38
CA ASP A 151 -11.38 9.39 -7.13
C ASP A 151 -11.91 10.51 -6.24
N ALA A 152 -12.07 10.27 -4.94
CA ALA A 152 -12.68 11.21 -4.02
C ALA A 152 -12.05 11.18 -2.64
N VAL A 153 -12.24 12.28 -1.91
CA VAL A 153 -12.04 12.35 -0.47
C VAL A 153 -13.29 12.90 0.18
N VAL A 154 -13.70 12.27 1.29
CA VAL A 154 -14.75 12.80 2.17
C VAL A 154 -14.10 13.28 3.45
N PHE A 155 -14.13 14.59 3.66
CA PHE A 155 -13.72 15.21 4.91
C PHE A 155 -14.84 15.10 5.93
N THR A 156 -14.52 14.55 7.09
CA THR A 156 -15.45 14.44 8.23
C THR A 156 -15.04 15.45 9.29
N ILE A 157 -15.96 16.31 9.68
CA ILE A 157 -15.71 17.41 10.61
C ILE A 157 -16.73 17.32 11.71
N HIS A 158 -16.27 17.23 12.95
CA HIS A 158 -17.15 17.27 14.11
C HIS A 158 -17.01 18.62 14.81
N TYR A 159 -18.10 19.15 15.33
CA TYR A 159 -18.12 20.30 16.21
C TYR A 159 -18.71 19.89 17.55
N ARG A 160 -17.96 20.11 18.64
CA ARG A 160 -18.45 19.92 20.00
C ARG A 160 -18.67 21.28 20.69
N PRO A 161 -19.90 21.64 21.07
CA PRO A 161 -20.16 22.86 21.85
C PRO A 161 -19.52 22.77 23.24
N SER A 162 -19.13 23.91 23.80
CA SER A 162 -18.54 23.98 25.15
C SER A 162 -19.60 23.84 26.25
N SER A 163 -20.85 24.19 25.92
CA SER A 163 -22.02 24.08 26.78
C SER A 163 -23.23 23.57 25.97
N PRO A 164 -24.16 22.80 26.57
CA PRO A 164 -25.38 22.34 25.89
C PRO A 164 -26.26 23.46 25.30
N GLY A 165 -26.10 24.71 25.76
CA GLY A 165 -26.83 25.87 25.27
C GLY A 165 -26.11 26.68 24.17
N ASP A 166 -24.90 26.28 23.76
CA ASP A 166 -24.17 27.01 22.73
C ASP A 166 -24.86 26.89 21.37
N SER A 167 -25.02 28.03 20.68
CA SER A 167 -25.51 28.08 19.30
C SER A 167 -24.52 27.41 18.35
N MET A 168 -25.04 26.79 17.27
CA MET A 168 -24.19 26.24 16.22
C MET A 168 -23.31 27.31 15.56
N PRO A 169 -22.04 27.01 15.21
CA PRO A 169 -21.13 27.96 14.59
C PRO A 169 -21.68 28.52 13.29
N LYS A 170 -21.48 29.81 13.08
CA LYS A 170 -21.84 30.53 11.85
C LYS A 170 -20.62 30.61 10.94
N VAL A 171 -20.76 30.17 9.70
CA VAL A 171 -19.65 30.12 8.73
C VAL A 171 -19.25 31.53 8.33
N THR A 172 -17.97 31.87 8.51
CA THR A 172 -17.37 33.13 8.10
C THR A 172 -16.51 32.98 6.85
N SER A 173 -15.96 31.79 6.60
CA SER A 173 -15.24 31.44 5.37
C SER A 173 -15.32 29.94 5.09
N PHE A 174 -15.42 29.55 3.82
CA PHE A 174 -15.39 28.16 3.37
C PHE A 174 -14.59 28.05 2.08
N ASN A 175 -13.49 27.29 2.09
CA ASN A 175 -12.61 27.14 0.94
C ASN A 175 -12.20 25.68 0.76
N VAL A 176 -12.19 25.24 -0.50
CA VAL A 176 -11.55 23.99 -0.94
C VAL A 176 -10.50 24.34 -1.97
N TYR A 177 -9.30 23.79 -1.80
CA TYR A 177 -8.21 23.87 -2.77
C TYR A 177 -7.89 22.47 -3.31
N PRO A 178 -7.76 22.28 -4.63
CA PRO A 178 -8.18 23.22 -5.67
C PRO A 178 -9.70 23.40 -5.66
N THR A 179 -10.21 24.58 -6.03
CA THR A 179 -11.66 24.88 -5.95
C THR A 179 -12.50 23.96 -6.84
N SER A 180 -11.93 23.48 -7.94
CA SER A 180 -12.54 22.48 -8.83
C SER A 180 -12.71 21.09 -8.20
N ALA A 181 -12.10 20.84 -7.05
CA ALA A 181 -12.24 19.57 -6.35
C ALA A 181 -13.59 19.43 -5.64
N LEU A 182 -14.28 20.50 -5.25
CA LEU A 182 -15.52 20.36 -4.46
C LEU A 182 -16.63 19.66 -5.26
N LEU A 183 -17.15 18.55 -4.73
CA LEU A 183 -18.28 17.81 -5.31
C LEU A 183 -19.58 18.07 -4.55
N SER A 184 -19.53 18.03 -3.22
CA SER A 184 -20.70 18.28 -2.37
C SER A 184 -20.31 18.71 -0.95
N GLY A 185 -21.30 19.18 -0.17
CA GLY A 185 -21.07 19.68 1.19
C GLY A 185 -20.55 21.12 1.24
N LYS A 186 -20.86 21.93 0.22
CA LYS A 186 -20.60 23.38 0.26
C LYS A 186 -21.32 24.00 1.46
N LEU A 187 -20.63 24.88 2.17
CA LEU A 187 -21.21 25.72 3.22
C LEU A 187 -21.27 27.17 2.75
N ASP A 188 -22.43 27.80 2.95
CA ASP A 188 -22.62 29.19 2.57
C ASP A 188 -22.23 30.14 3.71
N VAL A 189 -21.51 31.21 3.36
CA VAL A 189 -21.05 32.21 4.34
C VAL A 189 -22.26 32.90 4.96
N GLY A 190 -22.29 32.94 6.29
CA GLY A 190 -23.39 33.49 7.06
C GLY A 190 -24.42 32.45 7.52
N GLU A 191 -24.34 31.20 7.07
CA GLU A 191 -25.21 30.13 7.60
C GLU A 191 -24.61 29.48 8.86
N SER A 192 -25.48 29.03 9.76
CA SER A 192 -25.08 28.15 10.86
C SER A 192 -24.91 26.72 10.37
N LEU A 193 -23.96 25.98 10.95
CA LEU A 193 -23.82 24.55 10.69
C LEU A 193 -25.13 23.82 11.04
N LYS A 194 -25.56 22.90 10.16
CA LYS A 194 -26.85 22.19 10.27
C LYS A 194 -26.84 21.05 11.30
N GLY A 195 -25.67 20.71 11.86
CA GLY A 195 -25.51 19.65 12.84
C GLY A 195 -24.07 19.56 13.36
N PHE A 196 -23.83 18.66 14.32
CA PHE A 196 -22.52 18.47 14.94
C PHE A 196 -21.52 17.80 14.00
N THR A 197 -21.99 17.02 13.02
CA THR A 197 -21.15 16.48 11.94
C THR A 197 -21.41 17.19 10.62
N THR A 198 -20.33 17.59 9.96
CA THR A 198 -20.32 18.11 8.60
C THR A 198 -19.48 17.20 7.71
N LEU A 199 -20.02 16.83 6.56
CA LEU A 199 -19.34 16.05 5.53
C LEU A 199 -19.11 16.92 4.30
N VAL A 200 -17.87 16.95 3.81
CA VAL A 200 -17.51 17.66 2.57
C VAL A 200 -16.83 16.68 1.63
N THR A 201 -17.44 16.44 0.47
CA THR A 201 -16.92 15.51 -0.53
C THR A 201 -16.22 16.28 -1.62
N CYS A 202 -14.99 15.90 -1.91
CA CYS A 202 -14.17 16.47 -2.96
C CYS A 202 -13.66 15.38 -3.91
N LYS A 203 -13.52 15.71 -5.20
CA LYS A 203 -12.76 14.95 -6.18
C LYS A 203 -11.30 14.99 -5.77
N ARG A 204 -10.63 13.85 -5.87
CA ARG A 204 -9.21 13.73 -5.56
C ARG A 204 -8.38 13.95 -6.84
N PRO A 205 -7.54 15.00 -6.91
CA PRO A 205 -6.64 15.20 -8.03
C PRO A 205 -5.51 14.17 -8.01
N ALA A 206 -4.96 13.86 -9.19
CA ALA A 206 -3.84 12.94 -9.30
C ALA A 206 -2.55 13.52 -8.68
N ASN A 207 -2.31 14.81 -8.90
CA ASN A 207 -1.02 15.46 -8.72
C ASN A 207 -1.01 16.60 -7.68
N GLU A 208 -2.16 16.92 -7.09
CA GLU A 208 -2.30 18.02 -6.13
C GLU A 208 -3.10 17.57 -4.91
N ASP A 209 -2.68 18.05 -3.73
CA ASP A 209 -3.37 17.77 -2.48
C ASP A 209 -4.69 18.52 -2.41
N VAL A 210 -5.68 17.93 -1.74
CA VAL A 210 -6.96 18.58 -1.45
C VAL A 210 -6.91 19.16 -0.05
N ILE A 211 -7.16 20.46 0.08
CA ILE A 211 -7.19 21.15 1.37
C ILE A 211 -8.58 21.74 1.57
N LEU A 212 -9.23 21.35 2.65
CA LEU A 212 -10.48 21.92 3.12
C LEU A 212 -10.19 22.88 4.28
N THR A 213 -10.67 24.12 4.17
CA THR A 213 -10.59 25.11 5.24
C THR A 213 -11.97 25.71 5.52
N ILE A 214 -12.36 25.74 6.79
CA ILE A 214 -13.59 26.35 7.28
C ILE A 214 -13.21 27.34 8.38
N GLN A 215 -13.75 28.55 8.32
CA GLN A 215 -13.71 29.50 9.41
C GLN A 215 -15.13 29.78 9.86
N THR A 216 -15.33 29.89 11.17
CA THR A 216 -16.59 30.25 11.79
C THR A 216 -16.37 31.29 12.88
N ASP A 217 -17.45 31.83 13.42
CA ASP A 217 -17.45 32.67 14.62
C ASP A 217 -17.02 31.95 15.90
N ARG A 218 -16.85 30.61 15.86
CA ARG A 218 -16.40 29.77 17.00
C ARG A 218 -15.07 29.06 16.76
N GLY A 219 -14.33 29.44 15.72
CA GLY A 219 -12.99 28.91 15.44
C GLY A 219 -12.77 28.55 13.97
N SER A 220 -11.63 27.94 13.67
CA SER A 220 -11.28 27.49 12.33
C SER A 220 -10.95 26.01 12.30
N PHE A 221 -11.22 25.38 11.17
CA PHE A 221 -10.89 24.01 10.85
C PHE A 221 -10.10 23.96 9.55
N SER A 222 -9.07 23.12 9.50
CA SER A 222 -8.36 22.82 8.26
C SER A 222 -8.00 21.34 8.23
N SER A 223 -8.30 20.67 7.11
CA SER A 223 -7.93 19.27 6.88
C SER A 223 -7.32 19.14 5.49
N LYS A 224 -6.33 18.27 5.37
CA LYS A 224 -5.61 17.98 4.13
C LYS A 224 -5.77 16.51 3.79
N ALA A 225 -5.98 16.23 2.51
CA ALA A 225 -5.92 14.91 1.93
C ALA A 225 -4.87 14.93 0.81
N SER A 226 -3.98 13.94 0.79
CA SER A 226 -2.89 13.92 -0.19
C SER A 226 -3.41 13.65 -1.60
N ALA A 227 -2.71 14.16 -2.62
CA ALA A 227 -2.94 13.78 -4.01
C ALA A 227 -2.92 12.26 -4.20
N GLN A 228 -3.60 11.75 -5.23
CA GLN A 228 -3.60 10.31 -5.52
C GLN A 228 -2.17 9.76 -5.69
N ASP A 229 -1.32 10.49 -6.42
CA ASP A 229 0.06 10.11 -6.66
C ASP A 229 0.97 10.34 -5.44
N ASN A 230 0.59 11.22 -4.51
CA ASN A 230 1.28 11.39 -3.22
C ASN A 230 0.88 10.27 -2.22
N MET A 231 -0.24 9.60 -2.48
CA MET A 231 -0.73 8.46 -1.70
C MET A 231 -0.21 7.12 -2.21
N THR A 232 0.83 7.12 -3.06
CA THR A 232 1.81 6.04 -3.04
C THR A 232 2.53 6.08 -1.69
N SER A 233 1.76 5.72 -0.66
CA SER A 233 2.23 5.27 0.63
C SER A 233 3.43 4.36 0.40
N THR A 234 4.28 4.31 1.39
CA THR A 234 5.47 3.45 1.58
C THR A 234 5.33 1.95 1.23
N LYS A 235 4.19 1.53 0.64
CA LYS A 235 3.85 0.21 0.09
C LYS A 235 3.97 0.11 -1.44
N GLU A 236 3.85 1.17 -2.23
CA GLU A 236 4.03 1.07 -3.69
C GLU A 236 5.49 1.31 -4.09
N PHE A 237 6.02 0.41 -4.94
CA PHE A 237 7.40 0.48 -5.42
C PHE A 237 7.58 1.71 -6.33
N PRO A 238 8.70 2.44 -6.23
CA PRO A 238 9.00 3.55 -7.14
C PRO A 238 8.97 3.11 -8.62
N ILE A 239 8.62 4.04 -9.50
CA ILE A 239 8.63 3.78 -10.95
C ILE A 239 10.04 3.44 -11.41
N GLY A 240 10.16 2.38 -12.21
CA GLY A 240 11.44 1.81 -12.64
C GLY A 240 11.95 0.68 -11.74
N THR A 241 11.23 0.32 -10.67
CA THR A 241 11.58 -0.85 -9.85
C THR A 241 11.47 -2.14 -10.68
N ILE A 242 12.53 -2.95 -10.63
CA ILE A 242 12.56 -4.30 -11.19
C ILE A 242 12.28 -5.30 -10.08
N ILE A 243 11.30 -6.18 -10.29
CA ILE A 243 10.95 -7.27 -9.37
C ILE A 243 11.12 -8.62 -10.05
N THR A 244 11.45 -9.65 -9.25
CA THR A 244 11.51 -11.04 -9.69
C THR A 244 10.33 -11.81 -9.13
N SER A 245 9.68 -12.64 -9.96
CA SER A 245 8.49 -13.41 -9.58
C SER A 245 8.59 -14.83 -10.11
N TYR A 246 8.12 -15.80 -9.33
CA TYR A 246 7.94 -17.19 -9.78
C TYR A 246 6.61 -17.39 -10.54
N LEU A 247 5.66 -16.46 -10.39
CA LEU A 247 4.38 -16.50 -11.09
C LEU A 247 4.57 -16.22 -12.58
N ASN A 248 3.82 -16.94 -13.42
CA ASN A 248 3.74 -16.60 -14.83
C ASN A 248 3.00 -15.26 -15.05
N TYR A 249 3.02 -14.76 -16.28
CA TYR A 249 2.46 -13.45 -16.60
C TYR A 249 0.98 -13.32 -16.19
N GLU A 250 0.12 -14.29 -16.51
CA GLU A 250 -1.31 -14.22 -16.20
C GLU A 250 -1.58 -14.28 -14.70
N GLN A 251 -0.91 -15.21 -14.00
CA GLN A 251 -0.99 -15.33 -12.54
C GLN A 251 -0.53 -14.04 -11.85
N PHE A 252 0.59 -13.47 -12.29
CA PHE A 252 1.12 -12.22 -11.77
C PHE A 252 0.13 -11.07 -11.98
N ASN A 253 -0.40 -10.92 -13.20
CA ASN A 253 -1.39 -9.88 -13.52
C ASN A 253 -2.66 -10.00 -12.68
N THR A 254 -3.07 -11.24 -12.39
CA THR A 254 -4.26 -11.53 -11.58
C THR A 254 -4.04 -11.16 -10.11
N VAL A 255 -2.97 -11.65 -9.49
CA VAL A 255 -2.73 -11.40 -8.05
C VAL A 255 -2.36 -9.95 -7.75
N THR A 256 -1.69 -9.27 -8.69
CA THR A 256 -1.32 -7.86 -8.54
C THR A 256 -2.38 -6.90 -9.05
N LYS A 257 -3.50 -7.41 -9.60
CA LYS A 257 -4.56 -6.60 -10.19
C LYS A 257 -4.03 -5.61 -11.23
N ASN A 258 -3.05 -6.07 -12.01
CA ASN A 258 -2.29 -5.22 -12.94
C ASN A 258 -3.14 -4.66 -14.09
N HIS A 259 -4.30 -5.27 -14.35
CA HIS A 259 -5.18 -4.96 -15.46
C HIS A 259 -6.48 -4.28 -15.04
N ASP A 260 -6.71 -4.00 -13.75
CA ASP A 260 -7.97 -3.42 -13.24
C ASP A 260 -8.37 -2.12 -13.97
N LYS A 261 -7.37 -1.38 -14.46
CA LYS A 261 -7.56 -0.12 -15.21
C LYS A 261 -7.48 -0.30 -16.73
N SER A 262 -7.02 -1.45 -17.23
CA SER A 262 -6.74 -1.69 -18.65
C SER A 262 -8.01 -2.13 -19.40
N PRO A 263 -8.46 -1.41 -20.45
CA PRO A 263 -9.64 -1.80 -21.22
C PRO A 263 -9.32 -3.00 -22.11
N GLY A 264 -9.96 -4.15 -21.82
CA GLY A 264 -10.04 -5.28 -22.76
C GLY A 264 -8.74 -6.05 -23.01
N GLY A 265 -7.71 -5.90 -22.18
CA GLY A 265 -6.45 -6.62 -22.33
C GLY A 265 -5.67 -6.78 -21.03
N ILE A 266 -4.78 -7.78 -21.01
CA ILE A 266 -3.95 -8.12 -19.83
C ILE A 266 -2.91 -7.00 -19.54
N PHE A 267 -2.61 -6.14 -20.51
CA PHE A 267 -1.69 -5.02 -20.33
C PHE A 267 -2.05 -3.81 -21.20
N THR A 268 -1.89 -2.62 -20.63
CA THR A 268 -1.96 -1.34 -21.35
C THR A 268 -0.92 -0.40 -20.75
N SER A 269 0.00 0.13 -21.57
CA SER A 269 1.20 0.82 -21.11
C SER A 269 0.96 1.99 -20.15
N ASN A 270 -0.10 2.78 -20.36
CA ASN A 270 -0.41 3.94 -19.54
C ASN A 270 -1.37 3.64 -18.37
N LYS A 271 -1.78 2.38 -18.19
CA LYS A 271 -2.75 1.97 -17.14
C LYS A 271 -2.28 0.81 -16.28
N SER A 272 -1.44 -0.08 -16.79
CA SER A 272 -0.84 -1.18 -16.05
C SER A 272 0.21 -0.68 -15.06
N LYS A 273 0.24 -1.29 -13.87
CA LYS A 273 1.23 -1.02 -12.82
C LYS A 273 2.60 -1.64 -13.13
N TRP A 274 2.59 -2.78 -13.80
CA TRP A 274 3.76 -3.61 -14.09
C TRP A 274 3.84 -3.95 -15.58
N ALA A 275 5.06 -3.96 -16.12
CA ALA A 275 5.39 -4.48 -17.44
C ALA A 275 6.52 -5.51 -17.28
N PRO A 276 6.53 -6.61 -18.04
CA PRO A 276 7.67 -7.52 -18.04
C PRO A 276 8.86 -6.84 -18.72
N CYS A 277 10.05 -7.11 -18.21
CA CYS A 277 11.30 -6.57 -18.75
C CYS A 277 11.77 -7.40 -19.96
N ASP A 278 11.03 -7.32 -21.07
CA ASP A 278 11.28 -8.06 -22.31
C ASP A 278 11.52 -7.16 -23.53
N GLY A 279 11.83 -5.88 -23.29
CA GLY A 279 12.09 -4.90 -24.34
C GLY A 279 10.84 -4.28 -24.97
N ARG A 280 9.62 -4.61 -24.50
CA ARG A 280 8.38 -4.09 -25.11
C ARG A 280 8.24 -2.56 -24.97
N PRO A 281 7.52 -1.92 -25.90
CA PRO A 281 7.21 -0.50 -25.81
C PRO A 281 6.16 -0.23 -24.72
N VAL A 282 6.35 0.88 -24.00
CA VAL A 282 5.46 1.40 -22.95
C VAL A 282 5.12 2.88 -23.19
N PRO A 283 4.54 3.23 -24.35
CA PRO A 283 4.25 4.61 -24.71
C PRO A 283 3.23 5.23 -23.75
N ASN A 284 3.37 6.53 -23.51
CA ASN A 284 2.55 7.35 -22.61
C ASN A 284 2.51 6.83 -21.16
N SER A 285 3.43 5.94 -20.79
CA SER A 285 3.55 5.48 -19.41
C SER A 285 4.28 6.52 -18.57
N LYS A 286 4.03 6.50 -17.26
CA LYS A 286 4.83 7.28 -16.30
C LYS A 286 6.32 6.91 -16.38
N PHE A 287 6.65 5.66 -16.70
CA PHE A 287 8.03 5.23 -16.96
C PHE A 287 8.67 6.01 -18.10
N GLN A 288 8.03 6.07 -19.27
CA GLN A 288 8.54 6.83 -20.41
C GLN A 288 8.70 8.31 -20.07
N ILE A 289 7.72 8.91 -19.39
CA ILE A 289 7.77 10.34 -19.03
C ILE A 289 8.98 10.62 -18.13
N LEU A 290 9.25 9.75 -17.15
CA LEU A 290 10.34 9.95 -16.19
C LEU A 290 11.72 9.61 -16.76
N THR A 291 11.84 8.56 -17.55
CA THR A 291 13.14 8.07 -18.05
C THR A 291 13.46 8.53 -19.46
N SER A 292 12.49 9.13 -20.17
CA SER A 292 12.52 9.36 -21.62
C SER A 292 12.72 8.09 -22.46
N GLN A 293 12.55 6.89 -21.89
CA GLN A 293 12.68 5.61 -22.59
C GLN A 293 11.31 5.07 -22.99
N ILE A 294 11.11 4.85 -24.29
CA ILE A 294 9.86 4.28 -24.81
C ILE A 294 9.76 2.79 -24.47
N ASN A 295 10.88 2.08 -24.40
CA ASN A 295 10.90 0.64 -24.13
C ASN A 295 11.36 0.39 -22.70
N VAL A 296 10.78 -0.62 -22.06
CA VAL A 296 11.37 -1.17 -20.84
C VAL A 296 12.66 -1.95 -21.18
N PRO A 297 13.58 -2.14 -20.23
CA PRO A 297 14.76 -2.99 -20.46
C PRO A 297 14.37 -4.43 -20.85
N ASP A 298 15.19 -5.08 -21.67
CA ASP A 298 15.12 -6.53 -21.90
C ASP A 298 16.13 -7.25 -21.01
N LEU A 299 15.62 -7.95 -19.99
CA LEU A 299 16.43 -8.65 -18.99
C LEU A 299 16.47 -10.15 -19.21
N ARG A 300 15.93 -10.66 -20.32
CA ARG A 300 15.91 -12.11 -20.59
C ARG A 300 17.32 -12.64 -20.77
N GLY A 301 17.75 -13.52 -19.87
CA GLY A 301 19.10 -14.10 -19.87
C GLY A 301 20.21 -13.08 -19.58
N MET A 302 19.89 -11.98 -18.89
CA MET A 302 20.85 -10.94 -18.51
C MET A 302 21.16 -11.01 -17.02
N PHE A 303 22.40 -10.70 -16.65
CA PHE A 303 22.74 -10.37 -15.28
C PHE A 303 22.50 -8.89 -15.01
N VAL A 304 22.46 -8.51 -13.73
CA VAL A 304 22.30 -7.12 -13.29
C VAL A 304 23.55 -6.72 -12.53
N ARG A 305 24.04 -5.49 -12.75
CA ARG A 305 25.25 -4.96 -12.11
C ARG A 305 24.99 -3.53 -11.63
N GLY A 306 25.63 -3.15 -10.52
CA GLY A 306 25.53 -1.80 -9.95
C GLY A 306 26.41 -0.80 -10.71
N LEU A 307 26.02 0.47 -10.67
CA LEU A 307 26.84 1.57 -11.19
C LEU A 307 28.02 1.89 -10.25
N ASN A 308 29.05 2.58 -10.75
CA ASN A 308 30.16 3.03 -9.89
C ASN A 308 29.79 4.23 -9.01
N ILE A 309 28.79 5.02 -9.41
CA ILE A 309 28.32 6.23 -8.73
C ILE A 309 26.80 6.17 -8.67
N PHE A 310 26.25 6.31 -7.46
CA PHE A 310 24.80 6.25 -7.21
C PHE A 310 24.21 7.64 -6.97
N ASP A 311 24.91 8.46 -6.19
CA ASP A 311 24.60 9.87 -5.98
C ASP A 311 25.86 10.70 -6.31
N PRO A 312 25.84 11.50 -7.40
CA PRO A 312 26.99 12.32 -7.78
C PRO A 312 27.18 13.56 -6.88
N TYR A 313 26.19 13.90 -6.05
CA TYR A 313 26.20 15.10 -5.20
C TYR A 313 26.48 14.81 -3.74
N GLN A 314 26.27 13.57 -3.28
CA GLN A 314 26.59 13.17 -1.92
C GLN A 314 28.00 12.55 -1.84
N PRO A 315 28.87 13.03 -0.95
CA PRO A 315 30.21 12.46 -0.81
C PRO A 315 30.11 11.06 -0.19
N VAL A 316 30.25 10.04 -1.03
CA VAL A 316 30.50 8.66 -0.61
C VAL A 316 31.94 8.27 -0.94
N PRO A 317 32.59 7.39 -0.15
CA PRO A 317 33.91 6.89 -0.51
C PRO A 317 33.92 6.27 -1.90
N ALA A 318 34.93 6.60 -2.71
CA ALA A 318 35.09 6.01 -4.04
C ALA A 318 35.19 4.49 -3.93
N VAL A 319 34.50 3.78 -4.83
CA VAL A 319 34.63 2.34 -4.94
C VAL A 319 36.06 1.96 -5.31
N THR A 320 36.62 0.93 -4.66
CA THR A 320 37.98 0.47 -4.99
C THR A 320 37.98 -0.22 -6.36
N LYS A 321 39.13 -0.26 -7.03
CA LYS A 321 39.26 -0.85 -8.37
C LYS A 321 38.80 -2.31 -8.45
N GLU A 322 38.92 -3.04 -7.35
CA GLU A 322 38.54 -4.45 -7.24
C GLU A 322 37.02 -4.66 -7.14
N LYS A 323 36.28 -3.62 -6.74
CA LYS A 323 34.83 -3.64 -6.56
C LYS A 323 34.08 -2.82 -7.61
N SER A 324 34.78 -1.95 -8.34
CA SER A 324 34.20 -1.10 -9.37
C SER A 324 33.83 -1.91 -10.61
N ASP A 325 32.76 -1.51 -11.27
CA ASP A 325 32.56 -1.83 -12.68
C ASP A 325 33.76 -1.31 -13.48
N PRO A 326 34.43 -2.14 -14.29
CA PRO A 326 35.54 -1.69 -15.12
C PRO A 326 35.13 -0.62 -16.14
N ASP A 327 33.84 -0.56 -16.50
CA ASP A 327 33.32 0.40 -17.46
C ASP A 327 32.59 1.55 -16.74
N THR A 328 32.71 2.77 -17.26
CA THR A 328 31.86 3.89 -16.83
C THR A 328 30.57 3.87 -17.63
N ARG A 329 29.48 3.42 -17.00
CA ARG A 329 28.17 3.23 -17.66
C ARG A 329 27.11 4.16 -17.08
N VAL A 330 26.04 4.35 -17.86
CA VAL A 330 24.77 4.96 -17.40
C VAL A 330 23.78 3.85 -17.07
N VAL A 331 22.70 4.15 -16.33
CA VAL A 331 21.63 3.18 -16.04
C VAL A 331 21.03 2.61 -17.34
N GLY A 332 20.80 1.30 -17.38
CA GLY A 332 20.34 0.60 -18.59
C GLY A 332 21.44 0.27 -19.60
N GLY A 333 22.70 0.64 -19.33
CA GLY A 333 23.84 0.36 -20.20
C GLY A 333 24.17 -1.13 -20.27
N TYR A 334 24.14 -1.68 -21.48
CA TYR A 334 24.54 -3.05 -21.78
C TYR A 334 26.07 -3.24 -21.68
N GLN A 335 26.49 -4.36 -21.11
CA GLN A 335 27.87 -4.83 -21.11
C GLN A 335 27.87 -6.27 -21.61
N SER A 336 28.65 -6.56 -22.65
CA SER A 336 28.77 -7.92 -23.19
C SER A 336 29.46 -8.85 -22.21
N ASP A 337 29.31 -10.16 -22.42
CA ASP A 337 30.12 -11.15 -21.75
C ASP A 337 31.60 -10.94 -22.11
N SER A 338 32.44 -11.35 -21.16
CA SER A 338 33.89 -11.23 -21.29
C SER A 338 34.57 -12.31 -20.46
N PHE A 339 35.74 -12.75 -20.92
CA PHE A 339 36.62 -13.65 -20.18
C PHE A 339 37.94 -12.95 -19.86
N GLN A 340 38.30 -12.98 -18.58
CA GLN A 340 39.65 -12.67 -18.14
C GLN A 340 40.58 -13.81 -18.52
N GLY A 341 41.70 -13.43 -19.12
CA GLY A 341 42.77 -14.38 -19.35
C GLY A 341 43.28 -14.97 -18.05
N HIS A 342 43.34 -16.30 -18.00
CA HIS A 342 44.01 -17.05 -16.93
C HIS A 342 44.95 -18.10 -17.53
N LYS A 343 45.77 -18.73 -16.67
CA LYS A 343 46.80 -19.69 -17.07
C LYS A 343 46.41 -21.09 -16.61
N HIS A 344 46.53 -22.06 -17.50
CA HIS A 344 46.55 -23.47 -17.13
C HIS A 344 47.99 -23.96 -17.19
N LEU A 345 48.44 -24.70 -16.18
CA LEU A 345 49.69 -25.44 -16.26
C LEU A 345 49.38 -26.77 -16.95
N ASP A 346 50.14 -27.10 -17.98
CA ASP A 346 50.01 -28.38 -18.68
C ASP A 346 50.34 -29.53 -17.73
N LYS A 347 49.51 -30.58 -17.73
CA LYS A 347 49.65 -31.76 -16.89
C LYS A 347 50.97 -32.49 -17.15
N ASP A 348 51.46 -32.44 -18.38
CA ASP A 348 52.72 -33.10 -18.76
C ASP A 348 53.97 -32.28 -18.36
N ASN A 349 53.75 -31.04 -17.89
CA ASN A 349 54.77 -30.16 -17.31
C ASN A 349 54.50 -29.87 -15.81
N VAL A 350 53.80 -30.77 -15.11
CA VAL A 350 53.61 -30.68 -13.65
C VAL A 350 54.99 -30.63 -13.01
N GLY A 351 55.33 -29.46 -12.47
CA GLY A 351 56.62 -29.24 -11.82
C GLY A 351 56.87 -30.32 -10.78
N VAL A 352 57.99 -31.03 -10.92
CA VAL A 352 58.48 -31.97 -9.93
C VAL A 352 58.65 -31.19 -8.62
N LEU A 353 57.99 -31.63 -7.55
CA LEU A 353 58.22 -31.11 -6.21
C LEU A 353 59.65 -31.46 -5.80
N ILE A 354 60.60 -30.53 -5.93
CA ILE A 354 62.00 -30.74 -5.50
C ILE A 354 62.17 -30.63 -3.96
N SER A 355 61.08 -30.75 -3.19
CA SER A 355 61.20 -30.87 -1.74
C SER A 355 60.03 -31.66 -1.17
N GLU A 356 60.35 -32.70 -0.40
CA GLU A 356 59.43 -33.59 0.30
C GLU A 356 58.53 -32.90 1.35
N LYS A 357 58.50 -31.56 1.41
CA LYS A 357 57.60 -30.83 2.29
C LYS A 357 56.20 -30.80 1.69
N GLN A 358 55.39 -31.78 2.08
CA GLN A 358 53.94 -31.70 2.02
C GLN A 358 53.44 -30.49 2.82
N ALA A 359 52.99 -29.42 2.15
CA ALA A 359 52.02 -28.45 2.70
C ALA A 359 51.46 -27.51 1.59
N PRO A 360 50.22 -27.01 1.73
CA PRO A 360 49.31 -26.72 0.62
C PRO A 360 49.36 -25.28 0.09
N ASN A 361 49.07 -25.12 -1.21
CA ASN A 361 48.44 -23.94 -1.82
C ASN A 361 48.98 -22.54 -1.45
N THR A 362 50.28 -22.29 -1.58
CA THR A 362 50.78 -20.90 -1.62
C THR A 362 51.11 -20.49 -3.06
N PRO A 363 50.45 -19.47 -3.65
CA PRO A 363 50.62 -19.06 -5.05
C PRO A 363 51.98 -18.41 -5.37
N ARG A 364 52.97 -18.50 -4.46
CA ARG A 364 54.33 -17.96 -4.59
C ARG A 364 55.41 -19.03 -4.80
N GLN A 365 55.06 -20.31 -4.84
CA GLN A 365 56.03 -21.35 -5.19
C GLN A 365 56.37 -21.24 -6.68
N ARG A 366 57.53 -20.64 -6.97
CA ARG A 366 58.14 -20.69 -8.30
C ARG A 366 58.62 -22.12 -8.50
N TYR A 367 57.96 -22.83 -9.40
CA TYR A 367 58.49 -24.10 -9.92
C TYR A 367 59.74 -23.76 -10.74
N THR A 368 60.90 -24.25 -10.31
CA THR A 368 62.06 -24.33 -11.18
C THR A 368 61.82 -25.52 -12.09
N VAL A 369 61.41 -25.28 -13.34
CA VAL A 369 61.21 -26.34 -14.32
C VAL A 369 62.60 -26.76 -14.81
N GLU A 370 63.08 -27.94 -14.42
CA GLU A 370 64.23 -28.55 -15.11
C GLU A 370 63.73 -29.16 -16.43
N GLY A 371 64.26 -28.69 -17.55
CA GLY A 371 63.83 -29.06 -18.91
C GLY A 371 63.67 -27.83 -19.82
N THR A 372 63.38 -28.06 -21.11
CA THR A 372 63.04 -26.99 -22.05
C THR A 372 61.93 -26.15 -21.43
N ALA A 373 62.18 -24.86 -21.17
CA ALA A 373 61.20 -23.97 -20.59
C ALA A 373 59.88 -24.14 -21.34
N ALA A 374 58.82 -24.57 -20.64
CA ALA A 374 57.51 -24.71 -21.24
C ALA A 374 57.23 -23.42 -22.00
N ILE A 375 57.07 -23.51 -23.33
CA ILE A 375 56.87 -22.34 -24.18
C ILE A 375 55.64 -21.66 -23.61
N ASN A 376 55.86 -20.50 -23.01
CA ASN A 376 54.85 -19.73 -22.32
C ASN A 376 53.83 -19.32 -23.38
N THR A 377 52.77 -20.11 -23.52
CA THR A 377 51.59 -19.68 -24.22
C THR A 377 50.91 -18.72 -23.26
N GLU A 378 51.26 -17.44 -23.32
CA GLU A 378 50.71 -16.38 -22.47
C GLU A 378 49.20 -16.16 -22.69
N GLY A 379 48.38 -17.20 -22.87
CA GLY A 379 47.10 -17.10 -23.56
C GLY A 379 47.24 -16.49 -24.97
N ARG A 380 48.46 -16.43 -25.53
CA ARG A 380 48.72 -15.92 -26.89
C ARG A 380 48.32 -16.90 -27.97
N ILE A 381 48.13 -18.18 -27.64
CA ILE A 381 47.63 -19.17 -28.58
C ILE A 381 46.12 -19.25 -28.38
N PRO A 382 45.31 -18.79 -29.36
CA PRO A 382 43.88 -19.03 -29.36
C PRO A 382 43.67 -20.54 -29.32
N ALA A 383 42.87 -21.05 -28.38
CA ALA A 383 42.55 -22.48 -28.29
C ALA A 383 41.63 -22.95 -29.45
N GLY A 384 41.68 -22.30 -30.62
CA GLY A 384 40.76 -22.52 -31.73
C GLY A 384 39.39 -21.84 -31.59
N TYR A 385 39.14 -21.10 -30.51
CA TYR A 385 37.84 -20.48 -30.18
C TYR A 385 37.86 -18.95 -30.05
N GLY A 386 38.80 -18.26 -30.72
CA GLY A 386 38.94 -16.79 -30.67
C GLY A 386 39.82 -16.26 -29.53
N ASP A 387 40.17 -14.97 -29.58
CA ASP A 387 41.11 -14.30 -28.66
C ASP A 387 40.68 -14.45 -27.19
N PRO A 388 41.42 -15.20 -26.34
CA PRO A 388 40.95 -15.60 -25.02
C PRO A 388 41.04 -14.48 -23.95
N ARG A 389 41.14 -13.21 -24.37
CA ARG A 389 41.31 -12.04 -23.50
C ARG A 389 40.63 -10.81 -24.08
N ILE A 390 39.34 -10.67 -23.81
CA ILE A 390 38.59 -9.47 -24.22
C ILE A 390 38.38 -8.45 -23.07
N SER A 391 38.72 -8.80 -21.82
CA SER A 391 38.76 -7.82 -20.71
C SER A 391 39.68 -8.25 -19.57
N THR A 392 39.92 -7.31 -18.65
CA THR A 392 40.54 -7.51 -17.34
C THR A 392 39.68 -8.30 -16.33
N GLU A 393 38.49 -8.74 -16.71
CA GLU A 393 37.52 -9.43 -15.84
C GLU A 393 36.76 -10.51 -16.63
N THR A 394 36.49 -11.66 -15.99
CA THR A 394 35.52 -12.64 -16.47
C THR A 394 34.14 -12.26 -15.95
N ARG A 395 33.21 -11.96 -16.85
CA ARG A 395 31.85 -11.53 -16.52
C ARG A 395 30.85 -12.04 -17.54
N PRO A 396 29.62 -12.35 -17.13
CA PRO A 396 28.54 -12.57 -18.09
C PRO A 396 28.02 -11.23 -18.62
N LYS A 397 27.26 -11.30 -19.72
CA LYS A 397 26.52 -10.15 -20.22
C LYS A 397 25.56 -9.60 -19.16
N ASN A 398 25.52 -8.29 -19.00
CA ASN A 398 24.75 -7.66 -17.94
C ASN A 398 24.27 -6.24 -18.31
N ILE A 399 23.36 -5.72 -17.49
CA ILE A 399 22.87 -4.35 -17.57
C ILE A 399 23.15 -3.62 -16.25
N SER A 400 23.43 -2.32 -16.33
CA SER A 400 23.63 -1.47 -15.16
C SER A 400 22.31 -0.99 -14.55
N VAL A 401 22.18 -1.08 -13.23
CA VAL A 401 21.04 -0.57 -12.45
C VAL A 401 21.52 0.13 -11.18
N TYR A 402 20.60 0.87 -10.55
CA TYR A 402 20.76 1.30 -9.17
C TYR A 402 20.17 0.24 -8.24
N TYR A 403 20.94 -0.14 -7.22
CA TYR A 403 20.47 -0.89 -6.05
C TYR A 403 20.06 0.05 -4.92
N TYR A 404 18.85 -0.11 -4.43
CA TYR A 404 18.37 0.58 -3.24
C TYR A 404 18.02 -0.43 -2.17
N ILE A 405 18.29 -0.09 -0.91
CA ILE A 405 17.82 -0.84 0.25
C ILE A 405 16.83 0.04 1.00
N LYS A 406 15.67 -0.53 1.34
CA LYS A 406 14.69 0.16 2.19
C LYS A 406 15.25 0.19 3.62
N ILE A 407 15.51 1.39 4.13
CA ILE A 407 16.11 1.59 5.45
C ILE A 407 15.12 2.07 6.53
N ASN A 408 13.90 2.45 6.15
CA ASN A 408 12.80 2.84 7.06
C ASN A 408 11.45 2.36 6.51
#